data_AF-A0A9P0P9A8-F1
#
_entry.id   AF-A0A9P0P9A8-F1
#
_cell.length_a   1.000
_cell.length_b   1.000
_cell.length_c   1.000
_cell.angle_alpha   90.00
_cell.angle_beta   90.00
_cell.angle_gamma   90.00
#
_symmetry.space_group_name_H-M   'P 1'
#
loop_
_entity.id
_entity.type
_entity.pdbx_description
1 polymer ?
#
loop_
_entity_poly.entity_id
_entity_poly.type
_entity_poly.pdbx_seq_one_letter_code
_entity_poly.pdbx_strand_id
1 'polypeptide(L)'
;MYNLFVKLHPELTKIVKYEFYLKFFKENFALKFGRPQVDVCGQCEELTTKLKDSNLNDNAKRVAAAELMVHKRRAKIFYSKLKEVTDLCREREDVGGIVFDYIQNMPLPVIPVQEMFYYRQLWLYGFEIHDLKNNTGHFYTYHEGQAAKGPNEVCTFINDYVQKMPAEIQELHIFSDGCPGQNRNNTVIRYLLALAASKRFRKIYHYFPLRGHSFLPCDRDFGCLKRVIRKHDRISSRRL
;
A
#
# COMPACT_ATOMS: atom_id res chain seq x y z
N MET A 1 8.51 20.30 22.85
CA MET A 1 8.00 20.66 24.19
C MET A 1 9.13 21.08 25.13
N TYR A 2 10.14 20.25 25.43
CA TYR A 2 11.26 20.67 26.31
C TYR A 2 12.00 21.94 25.82
N ASN A 3 12.34 22.01 24.53
CA ASN A 3 12.99 23.21 23.97
C ASN A 3 12.11 24.48 24.05
N LEU A 4 10.79 24.32 24.09
CA LEU A 4 9.85 25.44 24.28
C LEU A 4 9.84 25.87 25.75
N PHE A 5 9.81 24.91 26.68
CA PHE A 5 9.93 25.14 28.13
C PHE A 5 11.22 25.89 28.47
N VAL A 6 12.36 25.48 27.91
CA VAL A 6 13.66 26.16 28.07
C VAL A 6 13.64 27.60 27.55
N LYS A 7 12.92 27.87 26.45
CA LYS A 7 12.79 29.22 25.90
C LYS A 7 11.89 30.14 26.75
N LEU A 8 10.84 29.58 27.36
CA LEU A 8 9.89 30.33 28.19
C LEU A 8 10.39 30.53 29.63
N HIS A 9 11.20 29.60 30.12
CA HIS A 9 11.76 29.58 31.47
C HIS A 9 13.29 29.39 31.45
N PRO A 10 14.03 30.36 30.88
CA PRO A 10 15.48 30.26 30.75
C PRO A 10 16.19 30.06 32.11
N GLU A 11 15.65 30.62 33.19
CA GLU A 11 16.12 30.49 34.57
C GLU A 11 16.10 29.04 35.09
N LEU A 12 15.16 28.22 34.62
CA LEU A 12 15.01 26.82 35.04
C LEU A 12 15.85 25.85 34.21
N THR A 13 16.48 26.31 33.13
CA THR A 13 17.21 25.47 32.16
C THR A 13 18.37 24.69 32.78
N LYS A 14 19.09 25.30 33.74
CA LYS A 14 20.20 24.64 34.44
C LYS A 14 19.77 23.80 35.64
N ILE A 15 18.51 23.93 36.07
CA ILE A 15 17.95 23.28 37.24
C ILE A 15 17.18 22.02 36.81
N VAL A 16 16.38 22.14 35.75
CA VAL A 16 15.51 21.07 35.26
C VAL A 16 16.17 20.33 34.10
N LYS A 17 16.72 19.16 34.43
CA LYS A 17 17.24 18.21 33.43
C LYS A 17 16.11 17.67 32.54
N TYR A 18 16.43 17.37 31.28
CA TYR A 18 15.48 16.80 30.32
C TYR A 18 14.76 15.55 30.84
N GLU A 19 15.48 14.67 31.52
CA GLU A 19 14.93 13.42 32.07
C GLU A 19 13.83 13.68 33.10
N PHE A 20 14.05 14.65 33.99
CA PHE A 20 13.06 15.06 34.99
C PHE A 20 11.84 15.70 34.32
N TYR A 21 12.07 16.61 33.37
CA TYR A 21 11.00 17.22 32.59
C TYR A 21 10.18 16.15 31.85
N LEU A 22 10.83 15.18 31.20
CA LEU A 22 10.16 14.12 30.45
C LEU A 22 9.35 13.20 31.36
N LYS A 23 9.90 12.84 32.53
CA LYS A 23 9.18 12.03 33.53
C LYS A 23 7.95 12.76 34.05
N PHE A 24 8.13 14.00 34.53
CA PHE A 24 7.04 14.85 35.01
C PHE A 24 5.99 15.04 33.91
N PHE A 25 6.41 15.30 32.67
CA PHE A 25 5.51 15.49 31.55
C PHE A 25 4.68 14.22 31.25
N LYS A 26 5.30 13.04 31.26
CA LYS A 26 4.59 11.76 31.04
C LYS A 26 3.63 11.38 32.18
N GLU A 27 3.99 11.70 33.42
CA GLU A 27 3.20 11.36 34.60
C GLU A 27 2.02 12.31 34.83
N ASN A 28 2.18 13.59 34.47
CA ASN A 28 1.19 14.64 34.77
C ASN A 28 0.39 15.10 33.55
N PHE A 29 0.85 14.84 32.33
CA PHE A 29 0.14 15.22 31.10
C PHE A 29 -0.15 13.99 30.26
N ALA A 30 -1.44 13.68 30.08
CA ALA A 30 -1.92 12.63 29.18
C ALA A 30 -1.91 13.06 27.70
N LEU A 31 -0.92 13.87 27.28
CA LEU A 31 -0.80 14.37 25.91
C LEU A 31 -0.14 13.32 25.03
N LYS A 32 -0.95 12.59 24.26
CA LYS A 32 -0.48 11.69 23.20
C LYS A 32 -0.50 12.44 21.87
N PHE A 33 0.67 12.65 21.27
CA PHE A 33 0.73 13.06 19.88
C PHE A 33 0.35 11.85 19.02
N GLY A 34 -0.88 11.84 18.52
CA GLY A 34 -1.30 10.88 17.51
C GLY A 34 -0.41 11.02 16.29
N ARG A 35 0.05 9.90 15.72
CA ARG A 35 0.57 9.96 14.36
C ARG A 35 -0.62 10.23 13.44
N PRO A 36 -0.51 11.16 12.48
CA PRO A 36 -1.52 11.30 11.43
C PRO A 36 -1.73 9.91 10.81
N GLN A 37 -2.95 9.40 10.90
CA GLN A 37 -3.27 8.16 10.22
C GLN A 37 -3.48 8.49 8.74
N VAL A 38 -2.71 7.84 7.87
CA VAL A 38 -2.79 7.96 6.42
C VAL A 38 -3.34 6.62 5.91
N ASP A 39 -4.15 6.64 4.85
CA ASP A 39 -4.75 5.45 4.24
C ASP A 39 -5.68 4.63 5.15
N VAL A 40 -6.51 5.31 5.94
CA VAL A 40 -7.52 4.66 6.80
C VAL A 40 -8.79 4.33 6.02
N CYS A 41 -9.40 3.20 6.34
CA CYS A 41 -10.71 2.84 5.80
C CYS A 41 -11.78 3.83 6.28
N GLY A 42 -12.44 4.52 5.33
CA GLY A 42 -13.50 5.49 5.65
C GLY A 42 -14.66 4.88 6.44
N GLN A 43 -15.06 3.64 6.13
CA GLN A 43 -16.12 2.96 6.90
C GLN A 43 -15.67 2.65 8.34
N CYS A 44 -14.41 2.24 8.55
CA CYS A 44 -13.87 2.07 9.90
C CYS A 44 -13.90 3.40 10.67
N GLU A 45 -13.49 4.49 10.02
CA GLU A 45 -13.44 5.82 10.65
C GLU A 45 -14.83 6.35 11.00
N GLU A 46 -15.78 6.21 10.07
CA GLU A 46 -17.18 6.59 10.29
C GLU A 46 -17.79 5.85 11.49
N LEU A 47 -17.65 4.51 11.51
CA LEU A 47 -18.20 3.69 12.59
C LEU A 47 -17.49 3.95 13.92
N THR A 48 -16.16 4.17 13.89
CA THR A 48 -15.40 4.52 15.10
C THR A 48 -15.81 5.90 15.64
N THR A 49 -16.11 6.84 14.75
CA THR A 49 -16.61 8.17 15.13
C THR A 49 -18.00 8.07 15.75
N LYS A 50 -18.93 7.32 15.14
CA LYS A 50 -20.26 7.04 15.71
C LYS A 50 -20.20 6.44 17.11
N LEU A 51 -19.23 5.55 17.37
CA LEU A 51 -19.05 4.94 18.70
C LEU A 51 -18.55 5.93 19.76
N LYS A 52 -17.83 6.98 19.36
CA LYS A 52 -17.32 8.03 20.26
C LYS A 52 -18.33 9.14 20.52
N ASP A 53 -19.39 9.23 19.73
CA ASP A 53 -20.41 10.26 19.86
C ASP A 53 -21.20 10.08 21.17
N SER A 54 -21.14 11.07 22.06
CA SER A 54 -21.86 11.08 23.33
C SER A 54 -23.38 11.18 23.16
N ASN A 55 -23.84 11.74 22.04
CA ASN A 55 -25.25 12.02 21.78
C ASN A 55 -25.97 10.84 21.11
N LEU A 56 -25.23 9.81 20.67
CA LEU A 56 -25.80 8.62 20.07
C LEU A 56 -26.41 7.71 21.14
N ASN A 57 -27.64 7.23 20.89
CA ASN A 57 -28.30 6.27 21.77
C ASN A 57 -27.59 4.89 21.78
N ASP A 58 -27.82 4.12 22.84
CA ASP A 58 -27.14 2.83 23.05
C ASP A 58 -27.43 1.80 21.95
N ASN A 59 -28.65 1.80 21.40
CA ASN A 59 -29.02 0.90 20.32
C ASN A 59 -28.21 1.19 19.06
N ALA A 60 -28.08 2.45 18.66
CA ALA A 60 -27.27 2.87 17.53
C ALA A 60 -25.79 2.57 17.74
N LYS A 61 -25.27 2.72 18.96
CA LYS A 61 -23.89 2.32 19.31
C LYS A 61 -23.67 0.82 19.16
N ARG A 62 -24.63 -0.01 19.60
CA ARG A 62 -24.56 -1.48 19.43
C ARG A 62 -24.57 -1.88 17.95
N VAL A 63 -25.40 -1.24 17.13
CA VAL A 63 -25.43 -1.47 15.68
C VAL A 63 -24.10 -1.09 15.05
N ALA A 64 -23.57 0.11 15.33
CA ALA A 64 -22.28 0.55 14.80
C ALA A 64 -21.13 -0.38 15.22
N ALA A 65 -21.14 -0.88 16.45
CA ALA A 65 -20.15 -1.84 16.94
C ALA A 65 -20.23 -3.19 16.19
N ALA A 66 -21.45 -3.70 15.99
CA ALA A 66 -21.67 -4.93 15.24
C ALA A 66 -21.24 -4.78 13.77
N GLU A 67 -21.61 -3.68 13.11
CA GLU A 67 -21.19 -3.36 11.74
C GLU A 67 -19.68 -3.27 11.62
N LEU A 68 -19.00 -2.60 12.56
CA LEU A 68 -17.55 -2.47 12.56
C LEU A 68 -16.88 -3.84 12.73
N MET A 69 -17.43 -4.69 13.60
CA MET A 69 -16.93 -6.06 13.77
C MET A 69 -17.08 -6.87 12.48
N VAL A 70 -18.24 -6.81 11.82
CA VAL A 70 -18.48 -7.51 10.55
C VAL A 70 -17.55 -6.98 9.46
N HIS A 71 -17.42 -5.67 9.34
CA HIS A 71 -16.54 -5.04 8.35
C HIS A 71 -15.08 -5.50 8.52
N LYS A 72 -14.54 -5.47 9.74
CA LYS A 72 -13.18 -5.96 10.04
C LYS A 72 -13.02 -7.45 9.76
N ARG A 73 -14.03 -8.27 10.07
CA ARG A 73 -14.02 -9.72 9.75
C ARG A 73 -13.96 -9.94 8.25
N ARG A 74 -14.76 -9.21 7.46
CA ARG A 74 -14.73 -9.30 6.00
C ARG A 74 -13.38 -8.87 5.43
N ALA A 75 -12.78 -7.81 5.96
CA ALA A 75 -11.43 -7.39 5.55
C ALA A 75 -10.39 -8.49 5.81
N LYS A 76 -10.50 -9.18 6.96
CA LYS A 76 -9.60 -10.28 7.33
C LYS A 76 -9.67 -11.48 6.37
N ILE A 77 -10.81 -11.75 5.74
CA ILE A 77 -10.97 -12.87 4.78
C ILE A 77 -9.96 -12.75 3.64
N PHE A 78 -9.74 -11.53 3.13
CA PHE A 78 -8.77 -11.29 2.06
C PHE A 78 -7.35 -11.71 2.48
N TYR A 79 -6.90 -11.28 3.66
CA TYR A 79 -5.59 -11.62 4.19
C TYR A 79 -5.45 -13.10 4.55
N SER A 80 -6.51 -13.72 5.07
CA SER A 80 -6.54 -15.17 5.29
C SER A 80 -6.36 -15.92 3.96
N LYS A 81 -7.04 -15.47 2.90
CA LYS A 81 -6.92 -16.09 1.58
C LYS A 81 -5.54 -15.87 0.95
N LEU A 82 -4.97 -14.67 1.11
CA LEU A 82 -3.61 -14.36 0.68
C LEU A 82 -2.60 -15.31 1.34
N LYS A 83 -2.73 -15.52 2.65
CA LYS A 83 -1.89 -16.47 3.39
C LYS A 83 -2.08 -17.90 2.90
N GLU A 84 -3.33 -18.36 2.82
CA GLU A 84 -3.67 -19.70 2.33
C GLU A 84 -3.06 -19.98 0.95
N VAL A 85 -3.18 -19.03 0.02
CA VAL A 85 -2.59 -19.16 -1.32
C VAL A 85 -1.07 -19.13 -1.28
N THR A 86 -0.46 -18.31 -0.41
CA THR A 86 1.00 -18.28 -0.24
C THR A 86 1.53 -19.64 0.21
N ASP A 87 0.85 -20.28 1.16
CA ASP A 87 1.20 -21.62 1.64
C ASP A 87 0.98 -22.65 0.51
N LEU A 88 -0.14 -22.56 -0.23
CA LEU A 88 -0.44 -23.43 -1.37
C LEU A 88 0.63 -23.37 -2.48
N CYS A 89 1.14 -22.18 -2.80
CA CYS A 89 2.19 -22.00 -3.82
C CYS A 89 3.54 -22.62 -3.41
N ARG A 90 3.77 -22.80 -2.11
CA ARG A 90 4.98 -23.47 -1.59
C ARG A 90 4.85 -24.98 -1.58
N GLU A 91 3.64 -25.49 -1.37
CA GLU A 91 3.35 -26.92 -1.32
C GLU A 91 3.17 -27.53 -2.72
N ARG A 92 2.71 -26.74 -3.69
CA ARG A 92 2.40 -27.20 -5.05
C ARG A 92 3.20 -26.45 -6.11
N GLU A 93 3.84 -27.22 -6.99
CA GLU A 93 4.58 -26.68 -8.14
C GLU A 93 3.64 -26.21 -9.27
N ASP A 94 2.41 -26.71 -9.33
CA ASP A 94 1.44 -26.36 -10.38
C ASP A 94 0.59 -25.12 -10.06
N VAL A 95 0.85 -24.47 -8.91
CA VAL A 95 0.12 -23.29 -8.42
C VAL A 95 1.06 -22.09 -8.34
N GLY A 96 0.65 -20.99 -8.95
CA GLY A 96 1.34 -19.70 -8.91
C GLY A 96 0.49 -18.66 -8.21
N GLY A 97 1.14 -17.80 -7.43
CA GLY A 97 0.50 -16.71 -6.71
C GLY A 97 1.24 -15.41 -6.94
N ILE A 98 0.56 -14.40 -7.48
CA ILE A 98 1.12 -13.07 -7.68
C ILE A 98 0.27 -12.00 -7.02
N VAL A 99 0.95 -10.97 -6.53
CA VAL A 99 0.33 -9.71 -6.12
C VAL A 99 0.90 -8.62 -6.98
N PHE A 100 0.09 -7.66 -7.42
CA PHE A 100 0.65 -6.52 -8.12
C PHE A 100 -0.01 -5.21 -7.72
N ASP A 101 0.79 -4.16 -7.79
CA ASP A 101 0.35 -2.80 -7.50
C ASP A 101 1.28 -1.76 -8.16
N TYR A 102 0.78 -0.53 -8.25
CA TYR A 102 1.59 0.61 -8.63
C TYR A 102 2.14 1.31 -7.40
N ILE A 103 3.44 1.62 -7.41
CA ILE A 103 3.98 2.57 -6.45
C ILE A 103 3.41 3.97 -6.72
N GLN A 104 3.36 4.78 -5.67
CA GLN A 104 3.14 6.22 -5.79
C GLN A 104 4.08 6.81 -6.84
N ASN A 105 3.51 7.53 -7.81
CA ASN A 105 4.27 8.13 -8.90
C ASN A 105 5.40 9.02 -8.35
N MET A 106 6.58 8.92 -8.95
CA MET A 106 7.79 9.59 -8.48
C MET A 106 8.11 10.76 -9.40
N PRO A 107 8.18 12.01 -8.91
CA PRO A 107 8.52 13.14 -9.75
C PRO A 107 10.01 13.12 -10.10
N LEU A 108 10.35 13.41 -11.36
CA LEU A 108 11.72 13.58 -11.85
C LEU A 108 11.87 14.90 -12.63
N PRO A 109 13.03 15.57 -12.54
CA PRO A 109 14.09 15.29 -11.58
C PRO A 109 13.68 15.68 -10.14
N VAL A 110 14.26 15.02 -9.15
CA VAL A 110 14.22 15.46 -7.75
C VAL A 110 15.45 16.33 -7.53
N ILE A 111 15.22 17.62 -7.26
CA ILE A 111 16.28 18.60 -6.96
C ILE A 111 15.79 19.42 -5.75
N PRO A 112 16.62 19.63 -4.70
CA PRO A 112 16.21 20.32 -3.49
C PRO A 112 16.26 21.85 -3.67
N VAL A 113 15.57 22.36 -4.69
CA VAL A 113 15.45 23.80 -4.99
C VAL A 113 13.97 24.16 -4.96
N GLN A 114 13.63 25.26 -4.28
CA GLN A 114 12.23 25.67 -4.07
C GLN A 114 11.48 25.90 -5.39
N GLU A 115 12.18 26.37 -6.43
CA GLU A 115 11.61 26.64 -7.75
C GLU A 115 11.02 25.37 -8.41
N MET A 116 11.54 24.18 -8.09
CA MET A 116 11.04 22.90 -8.63
C MET A 116 9.56 22.67 -8.33
N PHE A 117 9.04 23.27 -7.24
CA PHE A 117 7.62 23.19 -6.89
C PHE A 117 6.70 23.85 -7.93
N TYR A 118 7.20 24.86 -8.65
CA TYR A 118 6.44 25.60 -9.66
C TYR A 118 6.59 25.02 -11.06
N TYR A 119 7.55 24.11 -11.26
CA TYR A 119 7.76 23.45 -12.55
C TYR A 119 6.98 22.15 -12.66
N ARG A 120 6.50 21.85 -13.87
CA ARG A 120 5.92 20.53 -14.17
C ARG A 120 7.04 19.49 -14.19
N GLN A 121 7.04 18.61 -13.20
CA GLN A 121 7.96 17.49 -13.12
C GLN A 121 7.46 16.32 -13.98
N LEU A 122 8.38 15.57 -14.57
CA LEU A 122 8.11 14.34 -15.30
C LEU A 122 7.73 13.25 -14.30
N TRP A 123 6.61 12.56 -14.51
CA TRP A 123 6.27 11.43 -13.67
C TRP A 123 7.00 10.15 -14.10
N LEU A 124 7.73 9.55 -13.17
CA LEU A 124 8.19 8.17 -13.25
C LEU A 124 7.15 7.26 -12.59
N TYR A 125 6.68 6.28 -13.34
CA TYR A 125 5.79 5.24 -12.89
C TYR A 125 6.59 3.99 -12.51
N GLY A 126 6.13 3.29 -11.48
CA GLY A 126 6.67 2.00 -11.06
C GLY A 126 5.52 1.03 -10.80
N PHE A 127 5.55 -0.12 -11.46
CA PHE A 127 4.63 -1.23 -11.24
C PHE A 127 5.41 -2.42 -10.71
N GLU A 128 4.88 -3.09 -9.70
CA GLU A 128 5.50 -4.28 -9.13
C GLU A 128 4.58 -5.48 -9.29
N ILE A 129 5.17 -6.61 -9.67
CA ILE A 129 4.59 -7.94 -9.51
C ILE A 129 5.41 -8.67 -8.45
N HIS A 130 4.79 -8.95 -7.31
CA HIS A 130 5.36 -9.72 -6.22
C HIS A 130 4.97 -11.19 -6.33
N ASP A 131 5.96 -12.07 -6.38
CA ASP A 131 5.82 -13.52 -6.37
C ASP A 131 5.60 -14.03 -4.93
N LEU A 132 4.44 -14.65 -4.67
CA LEU A 132 4.13 -15.19 -3.34
C LEU A 132 4.95 -16.43 -2.97
N LYS A 133 5.37 -17.23 -3.96
CA LYS A 133 6.16 -18.45 -3.73
C LYS A 133 7.58 -18.10 -3.30
N ASN A 134 8.25 -17.29 -4.13
CA ASN A 134 9.64 -16.91 -3.95
C ASN A 134 9.82 -15.70 -3.03
N ASN A 135 8.74 -14.97 -2.73
CA ASN A 135 8.76 -13.73 -1.97
C ASN A 135 9.72 -12.70 -2.59
N THR A 136 9.57 -12.49 -3.90
CA THR A 136 10.41 -11.59 -4.72
C THR A 136 9.56 -10.59 -5.50
N GLY A 137 9.97 -9.32 -5.50
CA GLY A 137 9.34 -8.24 -6.25
C GLY A 137 9.99 -7.99 -7.61
N HIS A 138 9.19 -7.98 -8.67
CA HIS A 138 9.61 -7.67 -10.05
C HIS A 138 9.08 -6.30 -10.45
N PHE A 139 10.01 -5.35 -10.64
CA PHE A 139 9.67 -3.94 -10.91
C PHE A 139 9.74 -3.61 -12.40
N TYR A 140 8.69 -2.97 -12.90
CA TYR A 140 8.61 -2.31 -14.20
C TYR A 140 8.62 -0.81 -13.97
N THR A 141 9.58 -0.11 -14.56
CA THR A 141 9.70 1.35 -14.42
C THR A 141 9.71 2.00 -15.79
N TYR A 142 8.95 3.08 -15.92
CA TYR A 142 8.78 3.82 -17.17
C TYR A 142 8.26 5.23 -16.84
N HIS A 143 8.53 6.21 -17.70
CA HIS A 143 8.04 7.58 -17.49
C HIS A 143 6.78 7.89 -18.29
N GLU A 144 6.06 8.95 -17.93
CA GLU A 144 4.79 9.35 -18.57
C GLU A 144 4.85 9.64 -20.08
N GLY A 145 6.06 9.79 -20.62
CA GLY A 145 6.30 9.96 -22.05
C GLY A 145 6.49 8.65 -22.82
N GLN A 146 6.62 7.51 -22.13
CA GLN A 146 6.77 6.18 -22.74
C GLN A 146 5.44 5.45 -22.84
N ALA A 147 4.65 5.48 -21.76
CA ALA A 147 3.35 4.83 -21.72
C ALA A 147 2.44 5.49 -20.67
N ALA A 148 1.15 5.20 -20.77
CA ALA A 148 0.17 5.63 -19.79
C ALA A 148 0.20 4.71 -18.56
N LYS A 149 -0.64 5.01 -17.56
CA LYS A 149 -0.78 4.20 -16.34
C LYS A 149 -2.12 3.46 -16.31
N GLY A 150 -2.49 2.84 -17.43
CA GLY A 150 -3.81 2.27 -17.69
C GLY A 150 -3.84 0.74 -17.60
N PRO A 151 -4.99 0.13 -17.98
CA PRO A 151 -5.17 -1.31 -17.89
C PRO A 151 -4.39 -2.06 -18.98
N ASN A 152 -4.06 -1.43 -20.11
CA ASN A 152 -3.27 -2.04 -21.16
C ASN A 152 -1.82 -2.27 -20.69
N GLU A 153 -1.25 -1.30 -19.98
CA GLU A 153 0.08 -1.44 -19.38
C GLU A 153 0.08 -2.53 -18.31
N VAL A 154 -0.96 -2.59 -17.46
CA VAL A 154 -1.13 -3.68 -16.49
C VAL A 154 -1.14 -5.05 -17.18
N CYS A 155 -1.96 -5.24 -18.23
CA CYS A 155 -1.99 -6.49 -19.00
C CYS A 155 -0.63 -6.81 -19.62
N THR A 156 0.10 -5.80 -20.10
CA THR A 156 1.44 -5.97 -20.70
C THR A 156 2.44 -6.48 -19.67
N PHE A 157 2.47 -5.90 -18.46
CA PHE A 157 3.36 -6.35 -17.39
C PHE A 157 3.01 -7.74 -16.88
N ILE A 158 1.71 -8.04 -16.72
CA ILE A 158 1.27 -9.39 -16.37
C ILE A 158 1.70 -10.37 -17.46
N ASN A 159 1.57 -10.00 -18.73
CA ASN A 159 1.94 -10.86 -19.84
C ASN A 159 3.45 -11.17 -19.88
N ASP A 160 4.28 -10.13 -19.76
CA ASP A 160 5.74 -10.30 -19.69
C ASP A 160 6.14 -11.22 -18.51
N TYR A 161 5.47 -11.09 -17.36
CA TYR A 161 5.71 -11.96 -16.22
C TYR A 161 5.24 -13.40 -16.46
N VAL A 162 4.03 -13.58 -16.98
CA VAL A 162 3.44 -14.91 -17.27
C VAL A 162 4.25 -15.68 -18.32
N GLN A 163 4.86 -14.98 -19.29
CA GLN A 163 5.75 -15.60 -20.28
C GLN A 163 7.04 -16.14 -19.65
N LYS A 164 7.49 -15.56 -18.55
CA LYS A 164 8.66 -16.01 -17.78
C LYS A 164 8.30 -17.05 -16.71
N MET A 165 7.02 -17.22 -16.40
CA MET A 165 6.56 -18.23 -15.45
C MET A 165 6.75 -19.65 -16.01
N PRO A 166 7.15 -20.61 -15.17
CA PRO A 166 7.22 -22.02 -15.55
C PRO A 166 5.89 -22.54 -16.13
N ALA A 167 5.98 -23.42 -17.13
CA ALA A 167 4.83 -23.97 -17.84
C ALA A 167 4.02 -24.96 -16.98
N GLU A 168 4.66 -25.50 -15.93
CA GLU A 168 4.11 -26.39 -14.93
C GLU A 168 3.01 -25.71 -14.11
N ILE A 169 3.11 -24.39 -13.93
CA ILE A 169 2.09 -23.61 -13.24
C ILE A 169 0.83 -23.54 -14.11
N GLN A 170 -0.23 -24.21 -13.69
CA GLN A 170 -1.51 -24.28 -14.39
C GLN A 170 -2.65 -23.58 -13.63
N GLU A 171 -2.47 -23.27 -12.35
CA GLU A 171 -3.44 -22.56 -11.52
C GLU A 171 -2.83 -21.25 -11.02
N LEU A 172 -3.41 -20.10 -11.40
CA LEU A 172 -2.89 -18.78 -11.07
C LEU A 172 -3.83 -18.05 -10.10
N HIS A 173 -3.28 -17.59 -8.99
CA HIS A 173 -3.96 -16.70 -8.05
C HIS A 173 -3.36 -15.30 -8.13
N ILE A 174 -4.23 -14.32 -8.33
CA ILE A 174 -3.87 -12.92 -8.52
C ILE A 174 -4.52 -12.10 -7.42
N PHE A 175 -3.73 -11.27 -6.75
CA PHE A 175 -4.22 -10.26 -5.80
C PHE A 175 -3.84 -8.88 -6.31
N SER A 176 -4.79 -7.96 -6.34
CA SER A 176 -4.51 -6.56 -6.68
C SER A 176 -5.46 -5.63 -5.94
N ASP A 177 -5.14 -4.34 -5.95
CA ASP A 177 -6.11 -3.34 -5.53
C ASP A 177 -7.36 -3.35 -6.43
N GLY A 178 -8.40 -2.65 -5.98
CA GLY A 178 -9.67 -2.55 -6.69
C GLY A 178 -9.78 -1.36 -7.64
N CYS A 179 -8.68 -0.76 -8.10
CA CYS A 179 -8.70 0.44 -8.93
C CYS A 179 -9.41 0.18 -10.27
N PRO A 180 -10.57 0.81 -10.56
CA PRO A 180 -11.30 0.54 -11.79
C PRO A 180 -10.53 0.95 -13.05
N GLY A 181 -9.77 2.05 -12.98
CA GLY A 181 -8.99 2.53 -14.12
C GLY A 181 -7.80 1.64 -14.49
N GLN A 182 -7.43 0.66 -13.65
CA GLN A 182 -6.21 -0.12 -13.81
C GLN A 182 -6.48 -1.62 -13.71
N ASN A 183 -7.01 -2.07 -12.57
CA ASN A 183 -7.00 -3.49 -12.19
C ASN A 183 -8.38 -4.13 -12.23
N ARG A 184 -9.43 -3.41 -11.81
CA ARG A 184 -10.81 -3.92 -11.76
C ARG A 184 -11.65 -3.39 -12.92
N ASN A 185 -11.35 -3.85 -14.13
CA ASN A 185 -12.06 -3.49 -15.36
C ASN A 185 -12.12 -4.65 -16.37
N ASN A 186 -12.93 -4.46 -17.41
CA ASN A 186 -13.14 -5.45 -18.45
C ASN A 186 -11.86 -5.79 -19.24
N THR A 187 -10.91 -4.86 -19.38
CA THR A 187 -9.68 -5.11 -20.13
C THR A 187 -8.83 -6.17 -19.44
N VAL A 188 -8.56 -6.01 -18.14
CA VAL A 188 -7.80 -6.99 -17.34
C VAL A 188 -8.55 -8.32 -17.27
N ILE A 189 -9.85 -8.30 -17.00
CA ILE A 189 -10.64 -9.55 -16.92
C ILE A 189 -10.64 -10.30 -18.27
N ARG A 190 -10.81 -9.61 -19.40
CA ARG A 190 -10.75 -10.24 -20.74
C ARG A 190 -9.37 -10.80 -21.04
N TYR A 191 -8.30 -10.12 -20.63
CA TYR A 191 -6.94 -10.63 -20.77
C TYR A 191 -6.74 -11.92 -19.96
N LEU A 192 -7.17 -11.96 -18.70
CA LEU A 192 -7.11 -13.17 -17.88
C LEU A 192 -7.95 -14.31 -18.49
N LEU A 193 -9.15 -14.02 -19.00
CA LEU A 193 -9.97 -15.00 -19.71
C LEU A 193 -9.27 -15.52 -20.98
N ALA A 194 -8.54 -14.68 -21.71
CA ALA A 194 -7.77 -15.09 -22.87
C ALA A 194 -6.65 -16.08 -22.50
N LEU A 195 -5.95 -15.86 -21.38
CA LEU A 195 -4.95 -16.81 -20.86
C LEU A 195 -5.54 -18.18 -20.48
N ALA A 196 -6.78 -18.18 -19.96
CA ALA A 196 -7.49 -19.42 -19.68
C ALA A 196 -7.94 -20.11 -20.98
N ALA A 197 -8.49 -19.35 -21.93
CA ALA A 197 -8.94 -19.85 -23.22
C ALA A 197 -7.79 -20.40 -24.09
N SER A 198 -6.60 -19.78 -24.00
CA SER A 198 -5.38 -20.25 -24.66
C SER A 198 -4.73 -21.45 -23.96
N LYS A 199 -5.36 -21.99 -22.91
CA LYS A 199 -4.86 -23.10 -22.09
C LYS A 199 -3.51 -22.84 -21.42
N ARG A 200 -3.11 -21.57 -21.27
CA ARG A 200 -1.92 -21.23 -20.47
C ARG A 200 -2.15 -21.54 -18.99
N PHE A 201 -3.36 -21.27 -18.50
CA PHE A 201 -3.80 -21.66 -17.17
C PHE A 201 -5.13 -22.40 -17.26
N ARG A 202 -5.28 -23.46 -16.46
CA ARG A 202 -6.54 -24.19 -16.28
C ARG A 202 -7.52 -23.38 -15.43
N LYS A 203 -7.01 -22.65 -14.44
CA LYS A 203 -7.81 -21.82 -13.52
C LYS A 203 -7.08 -20.54 -13.19
N ILE A 204 -7.82 -19.43 -13.13
CA ILE A 204 -7.32 -18.14 -12.69
C ILE A 204 -8.29 -17.58 -11.66
N TYR A 205 -7.79 -17.16 -10.51
CA TYR A 205 -8.55 -16.46 -9.48
C TYR A 205 -8.01 -15.05 -9.32
N HIS A 206 -8.89 -14.05 -9.33
CA HIS A 206 -8.51 -12.65 -9.10
C HIS A 206 -9.25 -12.12 -7.86
N TYR A 207 -8.48 -11.82 -6.82
CA TYR A 207 -8.97 -11.35 -5.54
C TYR A 207 -8.76 -9.86 -5.38
N PHE A 208 -9.77 -9.18 -4.82
CA PHE A 208 -9.73 -7.75 -4.53
C PHE A 208 -9.96 -7.52 -3.03
N PRO A 209 -9.19 -6.61 -2.38
CA PRO A 209 -9.42 -6.25 -1.01
C PRO A 209 -10.68 -5.37 -0.88
N LEU A 210 -11.21 -5.30 0.34
CA LEU A 210 -12.18 -4.25 0.66
C LEU A 210 -11.49 -2.89 0.63
N ARG A 211 -12.21 -1.87 0.15
CA ARG A 211 -11.70 -0.51 0.06
C ARG A 211 -11.22 -0.03 1.44
N GLY A 212 -10.03 0.57 1.48
CA GLY A 212 -9.38 1.03 2.71
C GLY A 212 -8.73 -0.07 3.55
N HIS A 213 -8.70 -1.32 3.06
CA HIS A 213 -7.96 -2.44 3.66
C HIS A 213 -7.06 -3.11 2.63
N SER A 214 -6.42 -2.30 1.79
CA SER A 214 -5.67 -2.73 0.61
C SER A 214 -4.16 -2.87 0.84
N PHE A 215 -3.73 -3.19 2.07
CA PHE A 215 -2.31 -3.39 2.32
C PHE A 215 -1.83 -4.69 1.66
N LEU A 216 -1.02 -4.58 0.62
CA LEU A 216 -0.49 -5.68 -0.17
C LEU A 216 0.99 -5.93 0.15
N PRO A 217 1.53 -7.13 -0.12
CA PRO A 217 2.97 -7.37 -0.08
C PRO A 217 3.80 -6.29 -0.80
N CYS A 218 3.35 -5.79 -1.95
CA CYS A 218 3.98 -4.69 -2.69
C CYS A 218 4.18 -3.42 -1.84
N ASP A 219 3.27 -3.07 -0.92
CA ASP A 219 3.42 -1.89 -0.05
C ASP A 219 4.67 -1.97 0.84
N ARG A 220 5.04 -3.19 1.24
CA ARG A 220 6.25 -3.43 2.02
C ARG A 220 7.49 -3.15 1.16
N ASP A 221 7.49 -3.63 -0.07
CA ASP A 221 8.60 -3.47 -1.01
C ASP A 221 8.75 -2.01 -1.45
N PHE A 222 7.63 -1.33 -1.72
CA PHE A 222 7.59 0.11 -1.92
C PHE A 222 8.13 0.87 -0.71
N GLY A 223 7.83 0.43 0.51
CA GLY A 223 8.37 1.01 1.74
C GLY A 223 9.89 0.85 1.85
N CYS A 224 10.45 -0.26 1.38
CA CYS A 224 11.89 -0.46 1.25
C CYS A 224 12.49 0.44 0.16
N LEU A 225 11.90 0.47 -1.03
CA LEU A 225 12.35 1.27 -2.16
C LEU A 225 12.33 2.78 -1.82
N LYS A 226 11.24 3.28 -1.26
CA LYS A 226 11.11 4.69 -0.83
C LYS A 226 12.16 5.07 0.22
N ARG A 227 12.55 4.15 1.11
CA ARG A 227 13.63 4.40 2.09
C ARG A 227 14.98 4.57 1.42
N VAL A 228 15.27 3.84 0.35
CA VAL A 228 16.51 4.00 -0.42
C VAL A 228 16.49 5.30 -1.22
N ILE A 229 15.36 5.59 -1.89
CA ILE A 229 15.16 6.83 -2.66
C ILE A 229 15.36 8.07 -1.77
N ARG A 230 14.79 8.08 -0.56
CA ARG A 230 14.91 9.20 0.39
C ARG A 230 16.33 9.49 0.88
N LYS A 231 17.29 8.58 0.66
CA LYS A 231 18.71 8.81 0.98
C LYS A 231 19.43 9.63 -0.10
N HIS A 232 18.77 9.90 -1.23
CA HIS A 232 19.34 10.62 -2.35
C HIS A 232 18.64 11.97 -2.51
N ASP A 233 19.37 13.05 -2.26
CA ASP A 233 18.84 14.41 -2.38
C ASP A 233 18.60 14.84 -3.83
N ARG A 234 19.29 14.19 -4.77
CA ARG A 234 19.23 14.51 -6.21
C ARG A 234 19.00 13.24 -7.02
N ILE A 235 17.93 13.22 -7.80
CA ILE A 235 17.59 12.10 -8.69
C ILE A 235 17.26 12.66 -10.07
N SER A 236 18.00 12.22 -11.08
CA SER A 236 17.82 12.66 -12.46
C SER A 236 17.96 11.46 -13.40
N SER A 237 17.21 11.45 -14.50
CA SER A 237 17.47 10.53 -15.59
C SER A 237 18.83 10.87 -16.21
N ARG A 238 19.84 10.00 -16.06
CA ARG A 238 21.04 10.09 -16.89
C ARG A 238 20.64 9.62 -18.29
N ARG A 239 20.89 10.43 -19.32
CA ARG A 239 20.94 9.90 -20.70
C ARG A 239 22.03 8.82 -20.68
N LEU A 240 21.65 7.60 -21.04
CA LEU A 240 22.61 6.59 -21.50
C LEU A 240 23.16 7.03 -22.86
#